data_AF-A0A6B2DMN6-F1
#
_entry.id   AF-A0A6B2DMN6-F1
#
_cell.length_a   1.000
_cell.length_b   1.000
_cell.length_c   1.000
_cell.angle_alpha   90.00
_cell.angle_beta   90.00
_cell.angle_gamma   90.00
#
_symmetry.space_group_name_H-M   'P 1'
#
loop_
_entity.id
_entity.type
_entity.pdbx_description
1 polymer ?
#
loop_
_entity_poly.entity_id
_entity_poly.type
_entity_poly.pdbx_seq_one_letter_code
_entity_poly.pdbx_strand_id
1 'polypeptide(L)'
;VLAAVHAGLSGLETTLTHIGDGVIGRADVQPHRGWTDEEWDAAVDRLRSRGVLDEAGRLTDAGRELRRRVEADTDRLAAGPVEALGADFERALELAVPLSRAVVDSGVVPVPNPMGVPRP
;
A
#
# COMPACT_ATOMS: atom_id res chain seq x y z
N VAL A 1 -1.44 0.22 9.90
CA VAL A 1 -2.62 0.64 10.71
C VAL A 1 -2.31 1.88 11.54
N LEU A 2 -1.34 1.85 12.46
CA LEU A 2 -1.03 3.00 13.35
C LEU A 2 -0.71 4.31 12.60
N ALA A 3 0.23 4.27 11.64
CA ALA A 3 0.59 5.46 10.85
C ALA A 3 -0.59 6.04 10.04
N ALA A 4 -1.39 5.17 9.42
CA ALA A 4 -2.56 5.59 8.64
C ALA A 4 -3.65 6.24 9.52
N VAL A 5 -3.95 5.64 10.67
CA VAL A 5 -4.90 6.22 11.64
C VAL A 5 -4.36 7.54 12.20
N HIS A 6 -3.06 7.63 12.50
CA HIS A 6 -2.42 8.87 12.92
C HIS A 6 -2.52 9.97 11.85
N ALA A 7 -2.43 9.61 10.58
CA ALA A 7 -2.62 10.51 9.44
C ALA A 7 -4.11 10.85 9.16
N GLY A 8 -5.03 10.38 10.00
CA GLY A 8 -6.47 10.61 9.86
C GLY A 8 -7.08 9.89 8.65
N LEU A 9 -6.56 8.72 8.30
CA LEU A 9 -7.14 7.85 7.28
C LEU A 9 -7.89 6.69 7.95
N SER A 10 -9.10 6.44 7.47
CA SER A 10 -9.80 5.17 7.69
C SER A 10 -9.14 4.03 6.91
N GLY A 11 -9.57 2.79 7.17
CA GLY A 11 -9.06 1.61 6.45
C GLY A 11 -9.29 1.73 4.93
N LEU A 12 -10.49 2.12 4.52
CA LEU A 12 -10.85 2.28 3.11
C LEU A 12 -10.11 3.47 2.47
N GLU A 13 -9.98 4.60 3.18
CA GLU A 13 -9.21 5.74 2.67
C GLU A 13 -7.72 5.40 2.52
N THR A 14 -7.17 4.56 3.41
CA THR A 14 -5.81 4.03 3.27
C THR A 14 -5.67 3.25 1.96
N THR A 15 -6.63 2.37 1.66
CA THR A 15 -6.68 1.65 0.38
C THR A 15 -6.80 2.58 -0.82
N LEU A 16 -7.66 3.60 -0.76
CA LEU A 16 -7.81 4.59 -1.83
C LEU A 16 -6.51 5.36 -2.10
N THR A 17 -5.79 5.76 -1.05
CA THR A 17 -4.49 6.42 -1.22
C THR A 17 -3.40 5.48 -1.73
N HIS A 18 -3.52 4.17 -1.48
CA HIS A 18 -2.61 3.15 -2.01
C HIS A 18 -2.77 2.97 -3.52
N ILE A 19 -4.00 2.88 -4.01
CA ILE A 19 -4.28 2.68 -5.44
C ILE A 19 -4.32 3.99 -6.25
N GLY A 20 -4.26 5.14 -5.57
CA GLY A 20 -4.41 6.45 -6.21
C GLY A 20 -3.26 6.84 -7.15
N ASP A 21 -2.18 6.05 -7.19
CA ASP A 21 -1.14 6.14 -8.22
C ASP A 21 -1.56 5.57 -9.58
N GLY A 22 -2.65 4.79 -9.61
CA GLY A 22 -3.25 4.18 -10.80
C GLY A 22 -2.55 2.93 -11.32
N VAL A 23 -1.60 2.33 -10.57
CA VAL A 23 -0.95 1.06 -10.97
C VAL A 23 -1.94 -0.10 -10.88
N ILE A 24 -2.81 -0.09 -9.87
CA ILE A 24 -3.95 -0.99 -9.69
C ILE A 24 -5.22 -0.15 -9.45
N GLY A 25 -6.39 -0.71 -9.73
CA GLY A 25 -7.68 -0.02 -9.64
C GLY A 25 -8.62 -0.60 -8.59
N ARG A 26 -9.82 0.01 -8.49
CA ARG A 26 -10.92 -0.46 -7.63
C ARG A 26 -11.26 -1.93 -7.87
N ALA A 27 -11.33 -2.33 -9.14
CA ALA A 27 -11.68 -3.70 -9.54
C ALA A 27 -10.67 -4.74 -9.03
N ASP A 28 -9.40 -4.37 -8.85
CA ASP A 28 -8.35 -5.26 -8.35
C ASP A 28 -8.39 -5.43 -6.82
N VAL A 29 -9.08 -4.52 -6.11
CA VAL A 29 -9.00 -4.44 -4.65
C VAL A 29 -10.35 -4.63 -3.96
N GLN A 30 -11.39 -3.91 -4.36
CA GLN A 30 -12.70 -3.91 -3.68
C GLN A 30 -13.30 -5.32 -3.49
N PRO A 31 -13.24 -6.25 -4.49
CA PRO A 31 -13.83 -7.59 -4.34
C PRO A 31 -13.24 -8.41 -3.19
N HIS A 32 -12.04 -8.07 -2.72
CA HIS A 32 -11.31 -8.81 -1.69
C HIS A 32 -11.38 -8.16 -0.31
N ARG A 33 -12.13 -7.07 -0.15
CA ARG A 33 -12.07 -6.21 1.05
C ARG A 33 -13.41 -6.00 1.76
N GLY A 34 -14.52 -6.34 1.11
CA GLY A 34 -15.85 -6.35 1.74
C GLY A 34 -16.51 -4.98 1.90
N TRP A 35 -16.01 -3.94 1.24
CA TRP A 35 -16.65 -2.62 1.22
C TRP A 35 -17.72 -2.54 0.14
N THR A 36 -18.85 -1.92 0.46
CA THR A 36 -19.90 -1.65 -0.52
C THR A 36 -19.49 -0.53 -1.48
N ASP A 37 -20.25 -0.36 -2.56
CA ASP A 37 -20.01 0.70 -3.52
C ASP A 37 -20.23 2.09 -2.90
N GLU A 38 -21.25 2.21 -2.05
CA GLU A 38 -21.57 3.44 -1.35
C GLU A 38 -20.49 3.85 -0.35
N GLU A 39 -19.91 2.89 0.37
CA GLU A 39 -18.78 3.15 1.28
C GLU A 39 -17.55 3.65 0.53
N TRP A 40 -17.28 3.05 -0.63
CA TRP A 40 -16.19 3.44 -1.52
C TRP A 40 -16.36 4.87 -2.02
N ASP A 41 -17.51 5.18 -2.62
CA ASP A 41 -17.77 6.48 -3.21
C ASP A 41 -17.76 7.57 -2.13
N ALA A 42 -18.35 7.30 -0.96
CA ALA A 42 -18.29 8.22 0.18
C ALA A 42 -16.85 8.47 0.66
N ALA A 43 -15.97 7.46 0.63
CA ALA A 43 -14.56 7.62 0.99
C ALA A 43 -13.78 8.41 -0.07
N VAL A 44 -14.06 8.21 -1.36
CA VAL A 44 -13.50 9.03 -2.45
C VAL A 44 -13.88 10.49 -2.26
N ASP A 45 -15.14 10.79 -1.98
CA ASP A 45 -15.63 12.17 -1.79
C ASP A 45 -14.98 12.85 -0.56
N ARG A 46 -14.78 12.12 0.53
CA ARG A 46 -14.04 12.63 1.70
C ARG A 46 -12.59 12.94 1.35
N LEU A 47 -11.91 12.12 0.56
CA LEU A 47 -10.53 12.38 0.16
C LEU A 47 -10.41 13.51 -0.87
N ARG A 48 -11.39 13.66 -1.78
CA ARG A 48 -11.47 14.80 -2.70
C ARG A 48 -11.69 16.12 -1.97
N SER A 49 -12.65 16.16 -1.03
CA SER A 49 -12.89 17.36 -0.22
C SER A 49 -11.70 17.77 0.65
N ARG A 50 -10.84 16.82 1.02
CA ARG A 50 -9.55 17.06 1.69
C ARG A 50 -8.41 17.42 0.74
N GLY A 51 -8.63 17.42 -0.57
CA GLY A 51 -7.61 17.66 -1.58
C GLY A 51 -6.55 16.56 -1.68
N VAL A 52 -6.82 15.35 -1.18
CA VAL A 52 -5.92 14.19 -1.27
C VAL A 52 -6.04 13.51 -2.63
N LEU A 53 -7.27 13.41 -3.14
CA LEU A 53 -7.58 12.92 -4.48
C LEU A 53 -8.08 14.04 -5.38
N ASP A 54 -7.82 13.93 -6.67
CA ASP A 54 -8.38 14.79 -7.71
C ASP A 54 -9.74 14.27 -8.23
N GLU A 55 -10.31 14.98 -9.20
CA GLU A 55 -11.58 14.59 -9.85
C GLU A 55 -11.49 13.24 -10.57
N ALA A 56 -10.31 12.82 -11.00
CA ALA A 56 -10.09 11.51 -11.61
C ALA A 56 -9.87 10.39 -10.56
N GLY A 57 -9.88 10.73 -9.26
CA GLY A 57 -9.60 9.78 -8.18
C GLY A 57 -8.11 9.44 -8.04
N ARG A 58 -7.23 10.26 -8.61
CA ARG A 58 -5.77 10.10 -8.52
C ARG A 58 -5.22 10.96 -7.40
N LEU A 59 -4.06 10.57 -6.85
CA LEU A 59 -3.39 11.37 -5.83
C LEU A 59 -3.04 12.76 -6.38
N THR A 60 -3.37 13.79 -5.61
CA THR A 60 -2.80 15.14 -5.79
C THR A 60 -1.36 15.18 -5.27
N ASP A 61 -0.69 16.34 -5.38
CA ASP A 61 0.60 16.53 -4.71
C ASP A 61 0.50 16.39 -3.18
N ALA A 62 -0.56 16.94 -2.59
CA ALA A 62 -0.83 16.80 -1.17
C ALA A 62 -1.11 15.33 -0.79
N GLY A 63 -1.80 14.58 -1.64
CA GLY A 63 -2.02 13.15 -1.46
C GLY A 63 -0.74 12.33 -1.56
N ARG A 64 0.14 12.64 -2.52
CA ARG A 64 1.47 12.01 -2.64
C ARG A 64 2.33 12.27 -1.41
N GLU A 65 2.33 13.50 -0.89
CA GLU A 65 3.04 13.83 0.36
C GLU A 65 2.45 13.09 1.56
N LEU A 66 1.12 13.04 1.69
CA LEU A 66 0.46 12.25 2.73
C LEU A 66 0.89 10.78 2.68
N ARG A 67 0.87 10.18 1.49
CA ARG A 67 1.25 8.77 1.30
C ARG A 67 2.72 8.53 1.65
N ARG A 68 3.63 9.41 1.21
CA ARG A 68 5.06 9.34 1.56
C ARG A 68 5.29 9.40 3.07
N ARG A 69 4.58 10.28 3.79
CA ARG A 69 4.68 10.34 5.27
C ARG A 69 4.15 9.08 5.92
N VAL A 70 3.01 8.55 5.46
CA VAL A 70 2.46 7.29 5.98
C VAL A 70 3.47 6.15 5.77
N GLU A 71 4.09 6.03 4.59
CA GLU A 71 5.10 5.00 4.32
C GLU A 71 6.34 5.16 5.21
N ALA A 72 6.88 6.38 5.33
CA ALA A 72 8.04 6.64 6.17
C ALA A 72 7.76 6.31 7.65
N ASP A 73 6.56 6.63 8.14
CA ASP A 73 6.16 6.26 9.49
C ASP A 73 5.94 4.76 9.65
N THR A 74 5.38 4.07 8.65
CA THR A 74 5.27 2.60 8.72
C THR A 74 6.64 1.93 8.70
N ASP A 75 7.58 2.39 7.88
CA ASP A 75 8.94 1.87 7.81
C ASP A 75 9.66 2.07 9.15
N ARG A 76 9.59 3.29 9.71
CA ARG A 76 10.17 3.60 11.02
C ARG A 76 9.57 2.74 12.14
N LEU A 77 8.26 2.54 12.14
CA LEU A 77 7.57 1.72 13.15
C LEU A 77 7.86 0.22 12.98
N ALA A 78 8.19 -0.22 11.76
CA ALA A 78 8.50 -1.61 11.43
C ALA A 78 10.00 -1.94 11.42
N ALA A 79 10.88 -0.97 11.74
CA ALA A 79 12.33 -1.15 11.65
C ALA A 79 12.90 -2.18 12.65
N GLY A 80 12.27 -2.35 13.81
CA GLY A 80 12.82 -3.14 14.92
C GLY A 80 13.32 -4.56 14.56
N PRO A 81 12.53 -5.39 13.84
CA PRO A 81 12.99 -6.71 13.41
C PRO A 81 14.20 -6.67 12.48
N VAL A 82 14.29 -5.67 11.58
CA VAL A 82 15.42 -5.50 10.67
C VAL A 82 16.67 -5.06 11.44
N GLU A 83 16.52 -4.11 12.37
CA GLU A 83 17.59 -3.65 13.24
C GLU A 83 18.12 -4.78 14.13
N ALA A 84 17.25 -5.64 14.65
CA ALA A 84 17.61 -6.78 15.48
C ALA A 84 18.41 -7.85 14.72
N LEU A 85 18.17 -8.02 13.41
CA LEU A 85 18.94 -8.95 12.57
C LEU A 85 20.36 -8.43 12.29
N GLY A 86 20.54 -7.11 12.17
CA GLY A 86 21.85 -6.52 11.90
C GLY A 86 22.55 -7.17 10.70
N ALA A 87 23.74 -7.73 10.90
CA ALA A 87 24.51 -8.39 9.84
C ALA A 87 23.84 -9.67 9.28
N ASP A 88 22.97 -10.32 10.06
CA ASP A 88 22.25 -11.53 9.62
C ASP A 88 21.11 -11.21 8.62
N PHE A 89 20.80 -9.92 8.41
CA PHE A 89 19.78 -9.50 7.44
C PHE A 89 20.11 -9.95 6.02
N GLU A 90 21.38 -9.85 5.60
CA GLU A 90 21.82 -10.33 4.28
C GLU A 90 21.59 -11.84 4.14
N ARG A 91 21.89 -12.61 5.19
CA ARG A 91 21.64 -14.05 5.20
C ARG A 91 20.15 -14.38 5.12
N ALA A 92 19.30 -13.59 5.77
CA ALA A 92 17.85 -13.73 5.67
C ALA A 92 17.36 -13.49 4.23
N LEU A 93 17.90 -12.47 3.54
CA LEU A 93 17.59 -12.19 2.15
C LEU A 93 18.06 -13.31 1.21
N GLU A 94 19.29 -13.81 1.38
CA GLU A 94 19.83 -14.95 0.62
C GLU A 94 18.91 -16.18 0.68
N LEU A 95 18.27 -16.41 1.84
CA LEU A 95 17.33 -17.51 2.05
C LEU A 95 15.93 -17.21 1.51
N ALA A 96 15.43 -15.98 1.68
CA ALA A 96 14.06 -15.62 1.32
C ALA A 96 13.87 -15.35 -0.18
N VAL A 97 14.86 -14.76 -0.87
CA VAL A 97 14.75 -14.36 -2.27
C VAL A 97 14.47 -15.55 -3.21
N PRO A 98 15.16 -16.71 -3.12
CA PRO A 98 14.85 -17.86 -3.95
C PRO A 98 13.42 -18.40 -3.77
N LEU A 99 12.92 -18.39 -2.53
CA LEU A 99 11.56 -18.81 -2.22
C LEU A 99 10.54 -17.85 -2.81
N SER A 100 10.77 -16.54 -2.67
CA SER A 100 9.90 -15.51 -3.25
C SER A 100 9.85 -15.62 -4.79
N ARG A 101 11.00 -15.81 -5.44
CA ARG A 101 11.09 -16.04 -6.89
C ARG A 101 10.32 -17.29 -7.33
N ALA A 102 10.48 -18.40 -6.61
CA ALA A 102 9.77 -19.64 -6.94
C ALA A 102 8.24 -19.47 -6.89
N VAL A 103 7.73 -18.71 -5.91
CA VAL A 103 6.30 -18.39 -5.79
C VAL A 103 5.83 -17.47 -6.92
N VAL A 104 6.59 -16.42 -7.26
CA VAL A 104 6.24 -15.55 -8.39
C VAL A 104 6.27 -16.32 -9.72
N ASP A 105 7.30 -17.13 -9.95
CA ASP A 105 7.49 -17.89 -11.18
C ASP A 105 6.45 -19.03 -11.34
N SER A 106 5.79 -19.45 -10.25
CA SER A 106 4.65 -20.38 -10.32
C SER A 106 3.38 -19.71 -10.85
N GLY A 107 3.36 -18.39 -11.02
CA GLY A 107 2.22 -17.63 -11.52
C GLY A 107 1.11 -17.35 -10.49
N VAL A 108 1.31 -17.68 -9.21
CA VAL A 108 0.28 -17.45 -8.17
C VAL A 108 0.24 -15.99 -7.70
N VAL A 109 1.33 -15.25 -7.88
CA VAL A 109 1.40 -13.81 -7.60
C VAL A 109 1.40 -13.04 -8.94
N PRO A 110 0.38 -12.21 -9.22
CA PRO A 110 0.35 -11.41 -10.44
C PRO A 110 1.45 -10.33 -10.43
N VAL A 111 1.93 -9.91 -11.60
CA VAL A 111 2.85 -8.79 -11.77
C VAL A 111 2.25 -7.82 -12.79
N PRO A 112 1.95 -6.55 -12.41
CA PRO A 112 2.15 -5.93 -11.10
C PRO A 112 1.29 -6.60 -10.01
N ASN A 113 1.84 -6.72 -8.79
CA ASN A 113 1.08 -7.24 -7.65
C ASN A 113 0.36 -6.11 -6.90
N PRO A 114 -0.71 -6.41 -6.16
CA PRO A 114 -1.42 -5.42 -5.35
C PRO A 114 -0.58 -4.74 -4.26
N MET A 115 0.59 -5.28 -3.93
CA MET A 115 1.52 -4.71 -2.94
C MET A 115 2.48 -3.68 -3.55
N GLY A 116 2.57 -3.56 -4.88
CA GLY A 116 3.44 -2.61 -5.57
C GLY A 116 4.93 -2.94 -5.53
N VAL A 117 5.31 -4.13 -5.05
CA VAL A 117 6.73 -4.56 -4.98
C VAL A 117 7.18 -5.17 -6.31
N PRO A 118 8.40 -4.86 -6.80
CA PRO A 118 8.92 -5.49 -8.02
C PRO A 118 9.19 -6.98 -7.78
N ARG A 119 9.33 -7.74 -8.87
CA ARG A 119 9.82 -9.13 -8.78
C ARG A 119 11.25 -9.14 -8.19
N PRO A 120 11.51 -9.92 -7.13
CA PRO A 120 12.84 -10.02 -6.51
C PRO A 120 13.88 -10.76 -7.37
#